data_AF-M6FA07-F1
#
_entry.id   AF-M6FA07-F1
#
_cell.length_a   1.000
_cell.length_b   1.000
_cell.length_c   1.000
_cell.angle_alpha   90.00
_cell.angle_beta   90.00
_cell.angle_gamma   90.00
#
_symmetry.space_group_name_H-M   'P 1'
#
loop_
_entity.id
_entity.type
_entity.pdbx_description
1 polymer ?
#
loop_
_entity_poly.entity_id
_entity_poly.type
_entity_poly.pdbx_seq_one_letter_code
_entity_poly.pdbx_strand_id
1 'polypeptide(L)'
;MFEEAFDTNARNILLDNLRKEYPYQTDVVGRTKNNWDASLGNFRSYSLVNGGVVILSKWPIEEKIQYIFNDSGCGADWFANKGFVYVKINKEGKKFHVIGTHVQSQDQNCSNLGVPNRANQFNDIRNFIYSKDIPKDETVLIVGDLNVIKKSNEYFDMISRLNVNEPKYVGVPFTWDAKTNEIAAYYYENQEPVYLDYIFVSKLHAQPPVWQNLAYDPVSKQTWTASGYTSDEFSDHYPVYGFVYADSSTPTKSGHKRKYDQVSFQSAANGKFIQADPNRKNGWLKADTAIETDFTKFNLLQEGNLNPSCIKSGLVRIESYHSLNYFWNWWLGGGSGNYGYYPKFNDASNQLEIINLSTECLEDGNKIVFKDYDTYSKDHYYLTVWDKGNWNEHLYLWKDSISQREIFYLRLNSTPAKNWNTDLIYR
;
A
#
# COMPACT_ATOMS: atom_id res chain seq x y z
N MET A 1 11.16 -11.36 -3.97
CA MET A 1 12.15 -10.36 -4.43
C MET A 1 11.75 -9.07 -3.75
N PHE A 2 12.69 -8.22 -3.38
CA PHE A 2 12.37 -6.89 -2.88
C PHE A 2 13.07 -5.85 -3.74
N GLU A 3 12.32 -4.82 -4.05
CA GLU A 3 12.70 -3.56 -4.65
C GLU A 3 12.83 -2.49 -3.55
N GLU A 4 13.42 -1.35 -3.90
CA GLU A 4 13.59 -0.20 -3.01
C GLU A 4 14.21 -0.50 -1.62
N ALA A 5 14.93 -1.60 -1.49
CA ALA A 5 15.67 -1.95 -0.28
C ALA A 5 16.95 -1.11 -0.17
N PHE A 6 16.83 0.21 -0.27
CA PHE A 6 17.94 1.16 -0.36
C PHE A 6 18.65 1.35 0.98
N ASP A 7 17.90 1.62 2.05
CA ASP A 7 18.46 1.87 3.37
C ASP A 7 19.17 0.62 3.92
N THR A 8 20.36 0.81 4.47
CA THR A 8 21.18 -0.32 4.89
C THR A 8 20.69 -0.97 6.17
N ASN A 9 20.22 -0.18 7.14
CA ASN A 9 19.81 -0.71 8.43
C ASN A 9 18.46 -1.43 8.32
N ALA A 10 17.47 -0.79 7.67
CA ALA A 10 16.16 -1.37 7.42
C ALA A 10 16.26 -2.64 6.58
N ARG A 11 17.07 -2.63 5.50
CA ARG A 11 17.32 -3.83 4.70
C ARG A 11 17.92 -4.96 5.53
N ASN A 12 18.92 -4.69 6.36
CA ASN A 12 19.52 -5.74 7.21
C ASN A 12 18.49 -6.36 8.15
N ILE A 13 17.65 -5.56 8.81
CA ILE A 13 16.56 -6.04 9.67
C ILE A 13 15.59 -6.93 8.88
N LEU A 14 15.15 -6.48 7.69
CA LEU A 14 14.25 -7.24 6.82
C LEU A 14 14.87 -8.60 6.42
N LEU A 15 16.11 -8.58 5.93
CA LEU A 15 16.81 -9.77 5.44
C LEU A 15 17.09 -10.77 6.56
N ASP A 16 17.48 -10.30 7.74
CA ASP A 16 17.79 -11.15 8.89
C ASP A 16 16.52 -11.79 9.47
N ASN A 17 15.40 -11.06 9.56
CA ASN A 17 14.12 -11.62 9.99
C ASN A 17 13.57 -12.68 9.04
N LEU A 18 13.89 -12.59 7.73
CA LEU A 18 13.46 -13.56 6.73
C LEU A 18 14.43 -14.72 6.54
N ARG A 19 15.63 -14.68 7.14
CA ARG A 19 16.70 -15.67 6.92
C ARG A 19 16.31 -17.09 7.32
N LYS A 20 15.46 -17.25 8.33
CA LYS A 20 14.97 -18.59 8.75
C LYS A 20 14.14 -19.26 7.66
N GLU A 21 13.33 -18.50 6.93
CA GLU A 21 12.46 -19.02 5.88
C GLU A 21 13.17 -19.01 4.51
N TYR A 22 13.97 -17.99 4.23
CA TYR A 22 14.70 -17.80 2.97
C TYR A 22 16.21 -17.64 3.24
N PRO A 23 16.93 -18.75 3.48
CA PRO A 23 18.33 -18.72 3.91
C PRO A 23 19.32 -18.32 2.81
N TYR A 24 18.94 -18.49 1.53
CA TYR A 24 19.80 -18.13 0.40
C TYR A 24 19.42 -16.73 -0.08
N GLN A 25 20.32 -15.77 0.11
CA GLN A 25 20.04 -14.36 -0.16
C GLN A 25 21.19 -13.75 -0.97
N THR A 26 20.84 -12.87 -1.90
CA THR A 26 21.82 -12.03 -2.60
C THR A 26 22.18 -10.81 -1.76
N ASP A 27 23.27 -10.15 -2.14
CA ASP A 27 23.46 -8.75 -1.72
C ASP A 27 22.48 -7.85 -2.47
N VAL A 28 22.43 -6.57 -2.09
CA VAL A 28 21.70 -5.56 -2.85
C VAL A 28 22.51 -5.10 -4.06
N VAL A 29 21.83 -4.96 -5.21
CA VAL A 29 22.43 -4.48 -6.46
C VAL A 29 23.15 -3.17 -6.26
N GLY A 30 24.34 -3.01 -6.85
CA GLY A 30 24.98 -1.70 -6.98
C GLY A 30 25.62 -1.15 -5.71
N ARG A 31 25.63 -1.91 -4.61
CA ARG A 31 26.31 -1.52 -3.36
C ARG A 31 27.80 -1.84 -3.36
N THR A 32 28.18 -3.02 -3.83
CA THR A 32 29.57 -3.49 -3.90
C THR A 32 29.71 -4.54 -4.99
N LYS A 33 30.92 -4.72 -5.52
CA LYS A 33 31.25 -5.82 -6.46
C LYS A 33 31.56 -7.13 -5.76
N ASN A 34 31.76 -7.12 -4.44
CA ASN A 34 32.10 -8.30 -3.66
C ASN A 34 30.87 -9.21 -3.48
N ASN A 35 31.10 -10.51 -3.25
CA ASN A 35 30.05 -11.50 -2.98
C ASN A 35 29.03 -11.67 -4.13
N TRP A 36 29.49 -11.43 -5.36
CA TRP A 36 28.81 -11.72 -6.62
C TRP A 36 29.73 -12.59 -7.50
N ASP A 37 29.17 -13.54 -8.24
CA ASP A 37 29.96 -14.36 -9.17
C ASP A 37 30.42 -13.52 -10.37
N ALA A 38 29.61 -12.54 -10.77
CA ALA A 38 29.99 -11.48 -11.68
C ALA A 38 29.28 -10.16 -11.35
N SER A 39 29.96 -9.04 -11.65
CA SER A 39 29.38 -7.70 -11.62
C SER A 39 29.51 -7.08 -13.00
N LEU A 40 28.39 -6.93 -13.69
CA LEU A 40 28.31 -6.54 -15.10
C LEU A 40 27.69 -5.14 -15.27
N GLY A 41 27.74 -4.65 -16.51
CA GLY A 41 27.18 -3.35 -16.89
C GLY A 41 27.97 -2.18 -16.30
N ASN A 42 27.30 -1.03 -16.13
CA ASN A 42 27.94 0.23 -15.78
C ASN A 42 27.96 0.50 -14.27
N PHE A 43 28.73 -0.28 -13.51
CA PHE A 43 28.85 -0.08 -12.06
C PHE A 43 29.55 1.26 -11.74
N ARG A 44 28.89 2.14 -10.98
CA ARG A 44 29.43 3.45 -10.59
C ARG A 44 29.78 3.47 -9.11
N SER A 45 31.07 3.59 -8.78
CA SER A 45 31.56 3.65 -7.40
C SER A 45 31.18 4.93 -6.66
N TYR A 46 30.76 5.98 -7.39
CA TYR A 46 30.36 7.28 -6.85
C TYR A 46 28.84 7.47 -6.79
N SER A 47 28.06 6.43 -7.09
CA SER A 47 26.60 6.47 -6.95
C SER A 47 26.23 6.76 -5.50
N LEU A 48 25.23 7.62 -5.27
CA LEU A 48 24.80 8.01 -3.94
C LEU A 48 23.99 6.91 -3.26
N VAL A 49 23.22 6.16 -4.06
CA VAL A 49 22.35 5.08 -3.59
C VAL A 49 22.65 3.79 -4.37
N ASN A 50 22.46 2.65 -3.71
CA ASN A 50 22.47 1.34 -4.37
C ASN A 50 21.20 1.14 -5.23
N GLY A 51 21.06 -0.01 -5.90
CA GLY A 51 19.94 -0.29 -6.79
C GLY A 51 18.67 -0.80 -6.09
N GLY A 52 18.70 -1.08 -4.79
CA GLY A 52 17.52 -1.47 -4.01
C GLY A 52 16.96 -2.87 -4.28
N VAL A 53 17.52 -3.63 -5.24
CA VAL A 53 17.02 -4.97 -5.60
C VAL A 53 17.76 -6.07 -4.83
N VAL A 54 17.01 -6.98 -4.20
CA VAL A 54 17.51 -8.20 -3.54
C VAL A 54 16.64 -9.42 -3.86
N ILE A 55 17.28 -10.59 -4.00
CA ILE A 55 16.57 -11.87 -4.15
C ILE A 55 16.86 -12.77 -2.95
N LEU A 56 15.80 -13.36 -2.40
CA LEU A 56 15.85 -14.36 -1.35
C LEU A 56 15.19 -15.64 -1.86
N SER A 57 15.68 -16.80 -1.42
CA SER A 57 15.22 -18.11 -1.85
C SER A 57 15.24 -19.12 -0.71
N LYS A 58 14.24 -20.02 -0.71
CA LYS A 58 14.22 -21.24 0.13
C LYS A 58 15.22 -22.29 -0.36
N TRP A 59 15.55 -22.23 -1.64
CA TRP A 59 16.37 -23.20 -2.36
C TRP A 59 17.75 -22.62 -2.69
N PRO A 60 18.80 -23.46 -2.76
CA PRO A 60 20.16 -23.01 -3.07
C PRO A 60 20.24 -22.11 -4.30
N ILE A 61 20.93 -20.98 -4.14
CA ILE A 61 21.36 -20.11 -5.25
C ILE A 61 22.75 -20.60 -5.68
N GLU A 62 22.84 -21.17 -6.87
CA GLU A 62 24.09 -21.72 -7.43
C GLU A 62 24.91 -20.69 -8.17
N GLU A 63 24.27 -19.62 -8.65
CA GLU A 63 24.92 -18.50 -9.31
C GLU A 63 24.13 -17.23 -9.00
N LYS A 64 24.85 -16.14 -8.72
CA LYS A 64 24.31 -14.79 -8.51
C LYS A 64 25.16 -13.75 -9.24
N ILE A 65 24.52 -13.01 -10.13
CA ILE A 65 25.14 -11.95 -10.92
C ILE A 65 24.36 -10.66 -10.67
N GLN A 66 25.07 -9.55 -10.49
CA GLN A 66 24.45 -8.23 -10.59
C GLN A 66 24.79 -7.58 -11.94
N TYR A 67 23.86 -6.80 -12.46
CA TYR A 67 24.04 -6.00 -13.65
C TYR A 67 23.54 -4.58 -13.38
N ILE A 68 24.41 -3.59 -13.54
CA ILE A 68 24.00 -2.17 -13.44
C ILE A 68 23.69 -1.68 -14.85
N PHE A 69 22.52 -1.08 -15.05
CA PHE A 69 22.08 -0.69 -16.38
C PHE A 69 23.10 0.21 -17.09
N ASN A 70 23.28 0.00 -18.39
CA ASN A 70 24.18 0.83 -19.19
C ASN A 70 23.63 2.24 -19.34
N ASP A 71 22.32 2.33 -19.59
CA ASP A 71 21.55 3.54 -19.43
C ASP A 71 21.24 3.74 -17.94
N SER A 72 21.87 4.76 -17.39
CA SER A 72 21.85 5.02 -15.97
C SER A 72 20.59 5.72 -15.47
N GLY A 73 19.60 5.92 -16.34
CA GLY A 73 18.37 6.61 -16.01
C GLY A 73 18.52 8.13 -16.00
N CYS A 74 17.50 8.79 -15.49
CA CYS A 74 17.36 10.24 -15.46
C CYS A 74 16.62 10.66 -14.18
N GLY A 75 16.56 11.97 -13.91
CA GLY A 75 15.94 12.48 -12.69
C GLY A 75 16.63 11.94 -11.42
N ALA A 76 15.84 11.57 -10.42
CA ALA A 76 16.37 11.02 -9.17
C ALA A 76 17.10 9.68 -9.36
N ASP A 77 16.63 8.85 -10.30
CA ASP A 77 17.18 7.51 -10.55
C ASP A 77 18.62 7.54 -11.07
N TRP A 78 19.07 8.64 -11.69
CA TRP A 78 20.47 8.80 -12.09
C TRP A 78 21.43 8.68 -10.89
N PHE A 79 21.00 9.03 -9.67
CA PHE A 79 21.86 8.93 -8.49
C PHE A 79 21.93 7.52 -7.87
N ALA A 80 21.22 6.54 -8.44
CA ALA A 80 21.16 5.17 -7.96
C ALA A 80 21.82 4.19 -8.94
N ASN A 81 22.53 3.18 -8.42
CA ASN A 81 23.01 2.05 -9.23
C ASN A 81 21.86 1.08 -9.55
N LYS A 82 20.79 1.56 -10.20
CA LYS A 82 19.67 0.73 -10.67
C LYS A 82 20.14 -0.31 -11.69
N GLY A 83 19.47 -1.45 -11.68
CA GLY A 83 19.92 -2.63 -12.42
C GLY A 83 19.05 -3.84 -12.15
N PHE A 84 19.64 -5.01 -12.35
CA PHE A 84 18.99 -6.29 -12.02
C PHE A 84 19.95 -7.27 -11.34
N VAL A 85 19.34 -8.16 -10.55
CA VAL A 85 19.96 -9.37 -10.03
C VAL A 85 19.54 -10.53 -10.91
N TYR A 86 20.49 -11.33 -11.37
CA TYR A 86 20.22 -12.67 -11.87
C TYR A 86 20.61 -13.71 -10.83
N VAL A 87 19.75 -14.70 -10.60
CA VAL A 87 20.09 -15.91 -9.85
C VAL A 87 19.73 -17.19 -10.60
N LYS A 88 20.57 -18.21 -10.46
CA LYS A 88 20.25 -19.60 -10.80
C LYS A 88 19.90 -20.36 -9.53
N ILE A 89 18.64 -20.75 -9.37
CA ILE A 89 18.12 -21.45 -8.21
C ILE A 89 17.98 -22.94 -8.53
N ASN A 90 18.45 -23.80 -7.63
CA ASN A 90 18.27 -25.24 -7.72
C ASN A 90 17.19 -25.75 -6.75
N LYS A 91 16.00 -26.01 -7.30
CA LYS A 91 14.91 -26.65 -6.56
C LYS A 91 14.92 -28.14 -6.84
N GLU A 92 15.51 -28.91 -5.93
CA GLU A 92 15.48 -30.39 -5.94
C GLU A 92 16.00 -30.99 -7.26
N GLY A 93 17.05 -30.41 -7.83
CA GLY A 93 17.65 -30.81 -9.10
C GLY A 93 17.13 -30.04 -10.31
N LYS A 94 15.95 -29.40 -10.22
CA LYS A 94 15.41 -28.55 -11.29
C LYS A 94 15.91 -27.11 -11.16
N LYS A 95 16.45 -26.57 -12.25
CA LYS A 95 16.95 -25.20 -12.29
C LYS A 95 15.88 -24.21 -12.67
N PHE A 96 15.90 -23.06 -12.00
CA PHE A 96 15.08 -21.90 -12.28
C PHE A 96 15.99 -20.67 -12.34
N HIS A 97 15.75 -19.79 -13.30
CA HIS A 97 16.48 -18.56 -13.47
C HIS A 97 15.55 -17.41 -13.13
N VAL A 98 16.00 -16.50 -12.27
CA VAL A 98 15.21 -15.34 -11.86
C VAL A 98 16.03 -14.09 -12.08
N ILE A 99 15.46 -13.16 -12.83
CA ILE A 99 15.99 -11.81 -13.01
C ILE A 99 15.06 -10.87 -12.24
N GLY A 100 15.54 -10.37 -11.10
CA GLY A 100 14.84 -9.37 -10.30
C GLY A 100 15.33 -7.97 -10.68
N THR A 101 14.45 -7.01 -10.90
CA THR A 101 14.83 -5.66 -11.33
C THR A 101 13.87 -4.60 -10.80
N HIS A 102 14.34 -3.35 -10.77
CA HIS A 102 13.53 -2.15 -10.61
C HIS A 102 14.06 -1.13 -11.63
N VAL A 103 13.29 -0.86 -12.67
CA VAL A 103 13.70 -0.01 -13.81
C VAL A 103 13.40 1.47 -13.54
N GLN A 104 13.68 2.34 -14.52
CA GLN A 104 13.47 3.79 -14.43
C GLN A 104 12.02 4.15 -14.07
N SER A 105 11.85 4.91 -12.99
CA SER A 105 10.56 5.46 -12.56
C SER A 105 10.03 6.54 -13.49
N GLN A 106 8.73 6.83 -13.41
CA GLN A 106 8.17 8.00 -14.09
C GLN A 106 8.58 9.27 -13.36
N ASP A 107 9.39 10.11 -14.01
CA ASP A 107 9.89 11.36 -13.45
C ASP A 107 9.68 12.50 -14.47
N GLN A 108 9.12 13.63 -14.01
CA GLN A 108 8.85 14.80 -14.86
C GLN A 108 10.13 15.46 -15.38
N ASN A 109 11.27 15.23 -14.74
CA ASN A 109 12.57 15.72 -15.18
C ASN A 109 13.19 14.83 -16.28
N CYS A 110 12.54 13.73 -16.65
CA CYS A 110 12.97 12.83 -17.71
C CYS A 110 12.26 13.15 -19.04
N SER A 111 12.99 12.92 -20.14
CA SER A 111 12.36 12.91 -21.47
C SER A 111 11.28 11.83 -21.54
N ASN A 112 10.08 12.23 -21.96
CA ASN A 112 8.91 11.36 -22.05
C ASN A 112 8.72 10.49 -20.78
N LEU A 113 8.86 11.09 -19.59
CA LEU A 113 8.70 10.41 -18.29
C LEU A 113 9.56 9.14 -18.11
N GLY A 114 10.72 9.07 -18.78
CA GLY A 114 11.67 7.96 -18.65
C GLY A 114 11.38 6.75 -19.54
N VAL A 115 10.39 6.81 -20.45
CA VAL A 115 10.08 5.73 -21.41
C VAL A 115 11.31 5.27 -22.21
N PRO A 116 12.15 6.16 -22.78
CA PRO A 116 13.33 5.71 -23.53
C PRO A 116 14.36 4.97 -22.66
N ASN A 117 14.54 5.40 -21.40
CA ASN A 117 15.45 4.76 -20.46
C ASN A 117 14.96 3.33 -20.13
N ARG A 118 13.66 3.17 -19.82
CA ARG A 118 13.07 1.83 -19.61
C ARG A 118 13.27 0.92 -20.82
N ALA A 119 13.04 1.43 -22.03
CA ALA A 119 13.28 0.67 -23.25
C ALA A 119 14.74 0.18 -23.39
N ASN A 120 15.73 1.01 -23.04
CA ASN A 120 17.14 0.63 -23.02
C ASN A 120 17.44 -0.41 -21.92
N GLN A 121 16.87 -0.24 -20.74
CA GLN A 121 17.03 -1.15 -19.61
C GLN A 121 16.41 -2.53 -19.90
N PHE A 122 15.26 -2.58 -20.58
CA PHE A 122 14.68 -3.83 -21.07
C PHE A 122 15.56 -4.50 -22.14
N ASN A 123 16.24 -3.72 -23.00
CA ASN A 123 17.21 -4.28 -23.94
C ASN A 123 18.42 -4.90 -23.21
N ASP A 124 18.92 -4.26 -22.13
CA ASP A 124 20.00 -4.82 -21.31
C ASP A 124 19.60 -6.17 -20.72
N ILE A 125 18.38 -6.28 -20.15
CA ILE A 125 17.85 -7.54 -19.61
C ILE A 125 17.77 -8.61 -20.70
N ARG A 126 17.16 -8.28 -21.86
CA ARG A 126 17.06 -9.21 -23.00
C ARG A 126 18.44 -9.69 -23.44
N ASN A 127 19.38 -8.77 -23.64
CA ASN A 127 20.71 -9.08 -24.14
C ASN A 127 21.48 -9.95 -23.15
N PHE A 128 21.34 -9.69 -21.85
CA PHE A 128 21.88 -10.57 -20.81
C PHE A 128 21.33 -11.99 -20.93
N ILE A 129 20.01 -12.16 -21.00
CA ILE A 129 19.38 -13.49 -21.16
C ILE A 129 19.93 -14.21 -22.39
N TYR A 130 20.07 -13.51 -23.52
CA TYR A 130 20.61 -14.10 -24.76
C TYR A 130 22.07 -14.51 -24.62
N SER A 131 22.89 -13.69 -23.95
CA SER A 131 24.30 -14.00 -23.72
C SER A 131 24.51 -15.13 -22.71
N LYS A 132 23.52 -15.39 -21.85
CA LYS A 132 23.66 -16.36 -20.76
C LYS A 132 23.51 -17.81 -21.22
N ASP A 133 23.00 -18.02 -22.44
CA ASP A 133 22.80 -19.34 -23.07
C ASP A 133 22.10 -20.34 -22.14
N ILE A 134 20.99 -19.88 -21.53
CA ILE A 134 20.20 -20.69 -20.60
C ILE A 134 19.52 -21.83 -21.38
N PRO A 135 19.58 -23.09 -20.90
CA PRO A 135 18.89 -24.20 -21.53
C PRO A 135 17.39 -23.92 -21.72
N LYS A 136 16.86 -24.23 -22.92
CA LYS A 136 15.46 -23.93 -23.29
C LYS A 136 14.43 -24.69 -22.45
N ASP A 137 14.84 -25.75 -21.77
CA ASP A 137 14.03 -26.58 -20.87
C ASP A 137 14.08 -26.12 -19.39
N GLU A 138 14.89 -25.10 -19.07
CA GLU A 138 14.91 -24.43 -17.76
C GLU A 138 14.01 -23.17 -17.82
N THR A 139 13.28 -22.86 -16.73
CA THR A 139 12.36 -21.70 -16.71
C THR A 139 13.11 -20.42 -16.37
N VAL A 140 12.83 -19.33 -17.10
CA VAL A 140 13.37 -17.99 -16.85
C VAL A 140 12.26 -17.02 -16.49
N LEU A 141 12.36 -16.42 -15.31
CA LEU A 141 11.44 -15.42 -14.77
C LEU A 141 12.08 -14.02 -14.80
N ILE A 142 11.30 -13.01 -15.16
CA ILE A 142 11.66 -11.59 -15.04
C ILE A 142 10.67 -10.95 -14.08
N VAL A 143 11.15 -10.35 -13.00
CA VAL A 143 10.36 -9.98 -11.83
C VAL A 143 10.68 -8.55 -11.42
N GLY A 144 9.64 -7.76 -11.16
CA GLY A 144 9.71 -6.60 -10.29
C GLY A 144 8.86 -5.42 -10.69
N ASP A 145 9.13 -4.27 -10.09
CA ASP A 145 8.59 -2.98 -10.54
C ASP A 145 9.21 -2.59 -11.89
N LEU A 146 8.42 -2.77 -12.94
CA LEU A 146 8.83 -2.43 -14.31
C LEU A 146 8.41 -1.01 -14.69
N ASN A 147 7.74 -0.25 -13.80
CA ASN A 147 7.33 1.14 -14.00
C ASN A 147 6.56 1.43 -15.30
N VAL A 148 5.96 0.39 -15.89
CA VAL A 148 5.17 0.46 -17.11
C VAL A 148 3.71 0.14 -16.77
N ILE A 149 2.82 1.09 -17.06
CA ILE A 149 1.38 0.95 -16.79
C ILE A 149 0.80 -0.17 -17.66
N LYS A 150 0.16 -1.15 -17.02
CA LYS A 150 -0.47 -2.31 -17.68
C LYS A 150 -1.41 -1.87 -18.82
N LYS A 151 -1.30 -2.54 -19.98
CA LYS A 151 -2.08 -2.28 -21.22
C LYS A 151 -1.86 -0.92 -21.89
N SER A 152 -0.88 -0.12 -21.46
CA SER A 152 -0.44 1.05 -22.23
C SER A 152 0.29 0.64 -23.52
N ASN A 153 0.60 1.59 -24.41
CA ASN A 153 1.43 1.32 -25.58
C ASN A 153 2.84 0.85 -25.17
N GLU A 154 3.40 1.43 -24.10
CA GLU A 154 4.69 1.02 -23.56
C GLU A 154 4.66 -0.41 -23.00
N TYR A 155 3.53 -0.85 -22.43
CA TYR A 155 3.36 -2.23 -21.97
C TYR A 155 3.57 -3.24 -23.11
N PHE A 156 2.99 -3.00 -24.29
CA PHE A 156 3.17 -3.90 -25.42
C PHE A 156 4.59 -3.87 -25.98
N ASP A 157 5.27 -2.72 -25.93
CA ASP A 157 6.70 -2.61 -26.26
C ASP A 157 7.57 -3.38 -25.25
N MET A 158 7.32 -3.24 -23.94
CA MET A 158 7.99 -4.00 -22.88
C MET A 158 7.83 -5.51 -23.09
N ILE A 159 6.60 -6.00 -23.32
CA ILE A 159 6.32 -7.42 -23.59
C ILE A 159 7.12 -7.92 -24.81
N SER A 160 7.19 -7.12 -25.88
CA SER A 160 7.95 -7.43 -27.08
C SER A 160 9.47 -7.46 -26.82
N ARG A 161 10.00 -6.44 -26.15
CA ARG A 161 11.43 -6.32 -25.83
C ARG A 161 11.92 -7.42 -24.90
N LEU A 162 11.19 -7.70 -23.84
CA LEU A 162 11.56 -8.77 -22.90
C LEU A 162 11.27 -10.17 -23.48
N ASN A 163 10.51 -10.24 -24.58
CA ASN A 163 10.06 -11.47 -25.22
C ASN A 163 9.37 -12.42 -24.23
N VAL A 164 8.33 -11.92 -23.57
CA VAL A 164 7.61 -12.61 -22.48
C VAL A 164 6.13 -12.81 -22.79
N ASN A 165 5.52 -13.83 -22.21
CA ASN A 165 4.06 -14.02 -22.29
C ASN A 165 3.34 -13.16 -21.24
N GLU A 166 2.15 -12.66 -21.58
CA GLU A 166 1.26 -12.05 -20.57
C GLU A 166 0.78 -13.12 -19.59
N PRO A 167 0.81 -12.86 -18.27
CA PRO A 167 0.21 -13.73 -17.28
C PRO A 167 -1.31 -13.56 -17.26
N LYS A 168 -2.01 -14.49 -16.61
CA LYS A 168 -3.35 -14.22 -16.11
C LYS A 168 -3.25 -13.32 -14.88
N TYR A 169 -3.74 -12.09 -15.00
CA TYR A 169 -3.83 -11.15 -13.87
C TYR A 169 -5.05 -11.47 -13.00
N VAL A 170 -4.85 -11.54 -11.68
CA VAL A 170 -5.88 -11.80 -10.66
C VAL A 170 -5.63 -10.87 -9.47
N GLY A 171 -6.65 -10.63 -8.62
CA GLY A 171 -6.49 -9.86 -7.39
C GLY A 171 -6.98 -8.41 -7.46
N VAL A 172 -6.28 -7.51 -6.77
CA VAL A 172 -6.52 -6.06 -6.89
C VAL A 172 -6.09 -5.56 -8.28
N PRO A 173 -6.77 -4.52 -8.81
CA PRO A 173 -6.55 -4.10 -10.20
C PRO A 173 -5.27 -3.28 -10.40
N PHE A 174 -4.67 -2.79 -9.32
CA PHE A 174 -3.52 -1.89 -9.28
C PHE A 174 -2.50 -2.40 -8.27
N THR A 175 -1.23 -2.14 -8.52
CA THR A 175 -0.13 -2.46 -7.60
C THR A 175 0.41 -1.21 -6.90
N TRP A 176 0.05 -0.03 -7.39
CA TRP A 176 0.27 1.25 -6.73
C TRP A 176 -1.04 2.04 -6.79
N ASP A 177 -1.63 2.35 -5.64
CA ASP A 177 -3.00 2.84 -5.55
C ASP A 177 -3.15 3.92 -4.47
N ALA A 178 -3.07 5.19 -4.85
CA ALA A 178 -3.26 6.32 -3.94
C ALA A 178 -4.72 6.50 -3.46
N LYS A 179 -5.67 5.65 -3.85
CA LYS A 179 -7.06 5.66 -3.38
C LYS A 179 -7.32 4.64 -2.28
N THR A 180 -6.49 3.60 -2.17
CA THR A 180 -6.63 2.57 -1.13
C THR A 180 -5.41 2.45 -0.23
N ASN A 181 -4.23 2.85 -0.70
CA ASN A 181 -2.99 2.78 0.07
C ASN A 181 -2.68 4.10 0.75
N GLU A 182 -2.60 4.09 2.09
CA GLU A 182 -2.40 5.29 2.90
C GLU A 182 -1.05 5.97 2.62
N ILE A 183 0.03 5.19 2.40
CA ILE A 183 1.37 5.72 2.11
C ILE A 183 1.41 6.36 0.72
N ALA A 184 0.86 5.69 -0.29
CA ALA A 184 0.76 6.24 -1.64
C ALA A 184 -0.08 7.54 -1.64
N ALA A 185 -1.23 7.53 -0.93
CA ALA A 185 -2.08 8.69 -0.79
C ALA A 185 -1.39 9.87 -0.09
N TYR A 186 -0.52 9.60 0.90
CA TYR A 186 0.18 10.63 1.65
C TYR A 186 1.03 11.54 0.77
N TYR A 187 1.72 10.95 -0.22
CA TYR A 187 2.59 11.67 -1.14
C TYR A 187 1.93 12.04 -2.47
N TYR A 188 0.92 11.26 -2.90
CA TYR A 188 0.43 11.28 -4.27
C TYR A 188 -1.10 11.19 -4.40
N GLU A 189 -1.86 11.73 -3.44
CA GLU A 189 -3.35 11.67 -3.38
C GLU A 189 -4.10 11.97 -4.70
N ASN A 190 -3.52 12.77 -5.60
CA ASN A 190 -4.13 13.20 -6.86
C ASN A 190 -3.71 12.36 -8.07
N GLN A 191 -2.86 11.35 -7.88
CA GLN A 191 -2.47 10.44 -8.95
C GLN A 191 -3.50 9.32 -9.10
N GLU A 192 -3.64 8.85 -10.33
CA GLU A 192 -4.50 7.71 -10.65
C GLU A 192 -3.80 6.40 -10.28
N PRO A 193 -4.53 5.40 -9.75
CA PRO A 193 -3.98 4.07 -9.48
C PRO A 193 -3.45 3.40 -10.75
N VAL A 194 -2.33 2.69 -10.62
CA VAL A 194 -1.65 2.02 -11.74
C VAL A 194 -1.14 0.64 -11.36
N TYR A 195 -0.95 -0.21 -12.37
CA TYR A 195 -0.36 -1.54 -12.22
C TYR A 195 1.03 -1.50 -12.86
N LEU A 196 2.09 -1.68 -12.07
CA LEU A 196 3.49 -1.48 -12.42
C LEU A 196 4.39 -2.71 -12.13
N ASP A 197 3.93 -3.61 -11.28
CA ASP A 197 4.74 -4.73 -10.74
C ASP A 197 4.39 -6.05 -11.40
N TYR A 198 5.38 -6.73 -11.99
CA TYR A 198 5.15 -7.90 -12.84
C TYR A 198 6.06 -9.07 -12.51
N ILE A 199 5.55 -10.27 -12.79
CA ILE A 199 6.35 -11.50 -12.79
C ILE A 199 6.07 -12.23 -14.10
N PHE A 200 6.98 -12.11 -15.05
CA PHE A 200 6.86 -12.65 -16.40
C PHE A 200 7.68 -13.92 -16.61
N VAL A 201 7.26 -14.73 -17.60
CA VAL A 201 8.01 -15.90 -18.08
C VAL A 201 8.55 -15.61 -19.47
N SER A 202 9.84 -15.84 -19.69
CA SER A 202 10.48 -15.68 -21.00
C SER A 202 9.93 -16.69 -22.01
N LYS A 203 9.53 -16.24 -23.22
CA LYS A 203 9.01 -17.10 -24.30
C LYS A 203 10.03 -18.08 -24.88
N LEU A 204 11.33 -17.84 -24.70
CA LEU A 204 12.39 -18.67 -25.27
C LEU A 204 12.69 -19.93 -24.44
N HIS A 205 12.09 -20.03 -23.26
CA HIS A 205 12.44 -20.96 -22.22
C HIS A 205 11.21 -21.79 -21.79
N ALA A 206 11.39 -22.72 -20.85
CA ALA A 206 10.34 -23.63 -20.46
C ALA A 206 9.11 -22.89 -19.93
N GLN A 207 7.97 -23.09 -20.60
CA GLN A 207 6.69 -22.51 -20.22
C GLN A 207 5.98 -23.37 -19.18
N PRO A 208 5.43 -22.77 -18.11
CA PRO A 208 4.46 -23.47 -17.29
C PRO A 208 3.15 -23.65 -18.07
N PRO A 209 2.30 -24.64 -17.70
CA PRO A 209 1.02 -24.86 -18.37
C PRO A 209 0.06 -23.67 -18.19
N VAL A 210 0.19 -22.95 -17.07
CA VAL A 210 -0.55 -21.74 -16.71
C VAL A 210 0.41 -20.83 -15.95
N TRP A 211 0.25 -19.51 -16.07
CA TRP A 211 0.99 -18.54 -15.28
C TRP A 211 0.08 -17.41 -14.81
N GLN A 212 0.09 -17.15 -13.51
CA GLN A 212 -0.78 -16.17 -12.86
C GLN A 212 0.05 -15.10 -12.14
N ASN A 213 -0.42 -13.87 -12.18
CA ASN A 213 0.07 -12.77 -11.34
C ASN A 213 -1.10 -12.32 -10.46
N LEU A 214 -0.96 -12.55 -9.16
CA LEU A 214 -1.92 -12.11 -8.16
C LEU A 214 -1.38 -10.85 -7.47
N ALA A 215 -1.93 -9.68 -7.78
CA ALA A 215 -1.71 -8.49 -6.97
C ALA A 215 -2.55 -8.59 -5.70
N TYR A 216 -1.93 -8.45 -4.54
CA TYR A 216 -2.57 -8.59 -3.25
C TYR A 216 -2.27 -7.37 -2.40
N ASP A 217 -3.27 -6.89 -1.68
CA ASP A 217 -3.28 -5.67 -0.89
C ASP A 217 -3.33 -5.99 0.63
N PRO A 218 -2.29 -6.63 1.20
CA PRO A 218 -2.26 -6.96 2.61
C PRO A 218 -2.05 -5.70 3.46
N VAL A 219 -2.75 -5.65 4.59
CA VAL A 219 -2.45 -4.72 5.68
C VAL A 219 -1.69 -5.42 6.81
N SER A 220 -0.85 -4.67 7.52
CA SER A 220 -0.17 -5.13 8.71
C SER A 220 -1.17 -5.47 9.82
N LYS A 221 -0.82 -6.45 10.65
CA LYS A 221 -1.60 -6.78 11.85
C LYS A 221 -1.51 -5.71 12.93
N GLN A 222 -0.46 -4.89 12.89
CA GLN A 222 -0.15 -3.84 13.84
C GLN A 222 0.16 -2.55 13.10
N THR A 223 -0.34 -1.43 13.62
CA THR A 223 0.06 -0.12 13.13
C THR A 223 1.47 0.21 13.56
N TRP A 224 2.13 1.07 12.80
CA TRP A 224 3.44 1.64 13.12
C TRP A 224 3.38 3.16 13.00
N THR A 225 4.25 3.85 13.75
CA THR A 225 4.33 5.31 13.74
C THR A 225 5.77 5.75 13.50
N ALA A 226 5.97 6.64 12.53
CA ALA A 226 7.28 7.23 12.22
C ALA A 226 7.11 8.72 11.93
N SER A 227 7.88 9.57 12.60
CA SER A 227 7.89 11.03 12.38
C SER A 227 6.48 11.67 12.39
N GLY A 228 5.59 11.19 13.28
CA GLY A 228 4.21 11.69 13.41
C GLY A 228 3.20 11.08 12.43
N TYR A 229 3.65 10.29 11.46
CA TYR A 229 2.77 9.55 10.55
C TYR A 229 2.50 8.14 11.10
N THR A 230 1.26 7.68 11.04
CA THR A 230 0.85 6.34 11.51
C THR A 230 0.09 5.62 10.40
N SER A 231 0.44 4.36 10.14
CA SER A 231 -0.20 3.53 9.12
C SER A 231 -0.09 2.04 9.46
N ASP A 232 -0.84 1.20 8.76
CA ASP A 232 -0.68 -0.25 8.75
C ASP A 232 -0.26 -0.80 7.38
N GLU A 233 0.05 0.06 6.42
CA GLU A 233 0.59 -0.36 5.13
C GLU A 233 2.06 -0.83 5.24
N PHE A 234 2.44 -1.77 4.38
CA PHE A 234 3.84 -2.26 4.34
C PHE A 234 4.73 -1.42 3.43
N SER A 235 4.17 -0.86 2.37
CA SER A 235 4.79 -0.07 1.31
C SER A 235 3.67 0.67 0.57
N ASP A 236 4.01 1.68 -0.22
CA ASP A 236 3.09 2.31 -1.17
C ASP A 236 2.76 1.42 -2.39
N HIS A 237 3.55 0.36 -2.61
CA HIS A 237 3.26 -0.71 -3.55
C HIS A 237 2.67 -1.95 -2.87
N TYR A 238 1.69 -2.56 -3.52
CA TYR A 238 1.12 -3.86 -3.19
C TYR A 238 1.94 -5.00 -3.83
N PRO A 239 2.22 -6.09 -3.09
CA PRO A 239 2.99 -7.22 -3.61
C PRO A 239 2.25 -8.00 -4.71
N VAL A 240 3.05 -8.61 -5.61
CA VAL A 240 2.56 -9.53 -6.64
C VAL A 240 3.10 -10.93 -6.42
N TYR A 241 2.21 -11.94 -6.46
CA TYR A 241 2.57 -13.35 -6.42
C TYR A 241 2.54 -13.96 -7.82
N GLY A 242 3.62 -14.65 -8.18
CA GLY A 242 3.75 -15.38 -9.46
C GLY A 242 3.69 -16.88 -9.24
N PHE A 243 2.70 -17.56 -9.82
CA PHE A 243 2.51 -19.00 -9.62
C PHE A 243 1.77 -19.66 -10.78
N VAL A 244 1.83 -21.00 -10.81
CA VAL A 244 1.16 -21.83 -11.83
C VAL A 244 -0.31 -22.05 -11.44
N TYR A 245 -0.54 -22.74 -10.32
CA TYR A 245 -1.86 -23.04 -9.77
C TYR A 245 -1.99 -22.47 -8.37
N ALA A 246 -3.18 -21.97 -8.04
CA ALA A 246 -3.52 -21.58 -6.69
C ALA A 246 -3.62 -22.82 -5.79
N ASP A 247 -3.26 -22.66 -4.53
CA ASP A 247 -3.36 -23.65 -3.47
C ASP A 247 -4.00 -23.06 -2.21
N SER A 248 -4.04 -23.82 -1.13
CA SER A 248 -4.64 -23.38 0.15
C SER A 248 -3.92 -22.19 0.80
N SER A 249 -2.71 -21.86 0.37
CA SER A 249 -1.95 -20.70 0.86
C SER A 249 -2.17 -19.44 0.02
N THR A 250 -2.81 -19.56 -1.15
CA THR A 250 -3.04 -18.44 -2.06
C THR A 250 -4.13 -17.51 -1.50
N PRO A 251 -3.87 -16.20 -1.34
CA PRO A 251 -4.89 -15.24 -0.94
C PRO A 251 -6.05 -15.20 -1.95
N THR A 252 -7.28 -15.24 -1.46
CA THR A 252 -8.50 -15.26 -2.29
C THR A 252 -9.37 -14.02 -2.16
N LYS A 253 -9.03 -13.14 -1.21
CA LYS A 253 -9.78 -11.92 -0.88
C LYS A 253 -8.84 -10.77 -0.57
N SER A 254 -9.33 -9.55 -0.74
CA SER A 254 -8.61 -8.33 -0.39
C SER A 254 -8.27 -8.25 1.10
N GLY A 255 -7.06 -7.76 1.39
CA GLY A 255 -6.58 -7.50 2.74
C GLY A 255 -7.13 -6.20 3.33
N HIS A 256 -7.50 -5.23 2.47
CA HIS A 256 -8.13 -3.95 2.83
C HIS A 256 -9.62 -4.09 3.18
N LYS A 257 -9.93 -4.98 4.13
CA LYS A 257 -11.27 -5.11 4.70
C LYS A 257 -11.23 -5.43 6.19
N ARG A 258 -10.79 -4.47 7.01
CA ARG A 258 -10.89 -4.57 8.47
C ARG A 258 -12.36 -4.41 8.90
N LYS A 259 -12.69 -4.92 10.09
CA LYS A 259 -14.06 -4.86 10.65
C LYS A 259 -14.59 -3.42 10.77
N TYR A 260 -13.69 -2.49 11.10
CA TYR A 260 -14.00 -1.08 11.37
C TYR A 260 -13.54 -0.13 10.25
N ASP A 261 -13.31 -0.66 9.04
CA ASP A 261 -13.17 0.17 7.85
C ASP A 261 -14.53 0.55 7.29
N GLN A 262 -14.62 1.78 6.76
CA GLN A 262 -15.81 2.31 6.10
C GLN A 262 -17.08 2.30 6.97
N VAL A 263 -16.96 2.53 8.27
CA VAL A 263 -18.11 2.63 9.17
C VAL A 263 -18.82 3.97 9.01
N SER A 264 -20.11 4.02 9.31
CA SER A 264 -20.90 5.25 9.33
C SER A 264 -21.44 5.52 10.73
N PHE A 265 -21.74 6.79 11.04
CA PHE A 265 -22.29 7.20 12.33
C PHE A 265 -23.62 7.92 12.14
N GLN A 266 -24.71 7.32 12.60
CA GLN A 266 -26.05 7.89 12.47
C GLN A 266 -26.46 8.60 13.76
N SER A 267 -26.74 9.90 13.72
CA SER A 267 -27.19 10.66 14.89
C SER A 267 -28.54 10.17 15.40
N ALA A 268 -28.65 9.96 16.71
CA ALA A 268 -29.92 9.60 17.33
C ALA A 268 -30.92 10.77 17.39
N ALA A 269 -30.45 12.02 17.28
CA ALA A 269 -31.30 13.20 17.37
C ALA A 269 -32.09 13.51 16.09
N ASN A 270 -31.47 13.32 14.91
CA ASN A 270 -32.09 13.66 13.62
C ASN A 270 -32.13 12.48 12.62
N GLY A 271 -31.54 11.32 12.96
CA GLY A 271 -31.52 10.13 12.11
C GLY A 271 -30.56 10.21 10.91
N LYS A 272 -29.77 11.28 10.81
CA LYS A 272 -28.86 11.54 9.69
C LYS A 272 -27.44 11.06 9.99
N PHE A 273 -26.68 10.75 8.95
CA PHE A 273 -25.30 10.31 9.04
C PHE A 273 -24.33 11.48 9.12
N ILE A 274 -23.30 11.34 9.96
CA ILE A 274 -22.13 12.22 9.93
C ILE A 274 -21.43 12.04 8.56
N GLN A 275 -21.09 13.15 7.91
CA GLN A 275 -20.30 13.16 6.69
C GLN A 275 -19.20 14.23 6.72
N ALA A 276 -18.11 13.93 6.01
CA ALA A 276 -17.11 14.91 5.59
C ALA A 276 -17.66 15.81 4.47
N ASP A 277 -17.11 17.01 4.32
CA ASP A 277 -17.52 17.94 3.26
C ASP A 277 -17.12 17.41 1.87
N PRO A 278 -18.08 17.16 0.96
CA PRO A 278 -17.79 16.63 -0.38
C PRO A 278 -16.91 17.54 -1.26
N ASN A 279 -16.87 18.84 -0.95
CA ASN A 279 -16.17 19.84 -1.76
C ASN A 279 -14.82 20.26 -1.15
N ARG A 280 -14.59 19.94 0.13
CA ARG A 280 -13.39 20.38 0.87
C ARG A 280 -12.95 19.29 1.83
N LYS A 281 -11.78 18.70 1.59
CA LYS A 281 -11.22 17.64 2.47
C LYS A 281 -11.09 18.07 3.94
N ASN A 282 -10.89 19.37 4.18
CA ASN A 282 -10.83 19.98 5.51
C ASN A 282 -12.07 20.82 5.87
N GLY A 283 -13.22 20.56 5.23
CA GLY A 283 -14.49 21.18 5.57
C GLY A 283 -15.10 20.58 6.84
N TRP A 284 -16.07 21.28 7.40
CA TRP A 284 -16.71 20.88 8.67
C TRP A 284 -17.50 19.58 8.53
N LEU A 285 -17.42 18.74 9.56
CA LEU A 285 -18.25 17.54 9.69
C LEU A 285 -19.70 17.92 10.02
N LYS A 286 -20.64 17.24 9.37
CA LYS A 286 -22.08 17.48 9.56
C LYS A 286 -22.87 16.18 9.61
N ALA A 287 -23.91 16.13 10.45
CA ALA A 287 -24.92 15.08 10.45
C ALA A 287 -26.15 15.53 9.67
N ASP A 288 -26.03 15.69 8.34
CA ASP A 288 -27.00 16.40 7.49
C ASP A 288 -27.56 15.56 6.31
N THR A 289 -27.10 14.32 6.09
CA THR A 289 -27.62 13.41 5.04
C THR A 289 -28.32 12.17 5.61
N ALA A 290 -29.40 11.71 4.95
CA ALA A 290 -30.08 10.45 5.27
C ALA A 290 -29.56 9.24 4.46
N ILE A 291 -28.69 9.48 3.48
CA ILE A 291 -28.15 8.46 2.57
C ILE A 291 -26.67 8.28 2.87
N GLU A 292 -26.24 7.03 3.00
CA GLU A 292 -24.82 6.70 3.09
C GLU A 292 -24.12 6.94 1.74
N THR A 293 -22.99 7.62 1.80
CA THR A 293 -22.12 7.90 0.65
C THR A 293 -20.67 7.61 1.04
N ASP A 294 -19.71 7.79 0.13
CA ASP A 294 -18.30 7.64 0.51
C ASP A 294 -17.83 8.72 1.49
N PHE A 295 -18.55 9.85 1.60
CA PHE A 295 -18.27 10.91 2.56
C PHE A 295 -18.85 10.62 3.96
N THR A 296 -19.79 9.69 4.10
CA THR A 296 -20.32 9.26 5.42
C THR A 296 -19.52 8.13 6.05
N LYS A 297 -18.53 7.61 5.33
CA LYS A 297 -17.74 6.44 5.72
C LYS A 297 -16.41 6.87 6.32
N PHE A 298 -16.01 6.20 7.38
CA PHE A 298 -14.78 6.47 8.12
C PHE A 298 -14.05 5.17 8.46
N ASN A 299 -12.74 5.23 8.55
CA ASN A 299 -11.92 4.11 9.05
C ASN A 299 -11.58 4.38 10.52
N LEU A 300 -11.81 3.39 11.38
CA LEU A 300 -11.46 3.50 12.80
C LEU A 300 -10.18 2.77 13.11
N LEU A 301 -9.31 3.46 13.85
CA LEU A 301 -8.08 2.89 14.35
C LEU A 301 -7.95 3.18 15.85
N GLN A 302 -7.61 2.14 16.61
CA GLN A 302 -7.22 2.27 18.02
C GLN A 302 -5.74 1.89 18.15
N GLU A 303 -4.88 2.90 18.31
CA GLU A 303 -3.43 2.69 18.39
C GLU A 303 -3.06 1.78 19.57
N GLY A 304 -2.11 0.87 19.35
CA GLY A 304 -1.70 -0.11 20.36
C GLY A 304 -2.70 -1.25 20.60
N ASN A 305 -3.85 -1.30 19.90
CA ASN A 305 -4.78 -2.41 20.01
C ASN A 305 -4.21 -3.69 19.36
N LEU A 306 -3.95 -4.71 20.17
CA LEU A 306 -3.44 -6.00 19.71
C LEU A 306 -4.51 -6.87 19.00
N ASN A 307 -5.80 -6.52 19.12
CA ASN A 307 -6.90 -7.18 18.43
C ASN A 307 -7.70 -6.16 17.58
N PRO A 308 -7.27 -5.88 16.34
CA PRO A 308 -7.93 -4.91 15.47
C PRO A 308 -9.38 -5.30 15.08
N SER A 309 -9.78 -6.55 15.32
CA SER A 309 -11.17 -7.01 15.12
C SER A 309 -12.10 -6.70 16.30
N CYS A 310 -11.60 -6.08 17.36
CA CYS A 310 -12.38 -5.64 18.52
C CYS A 310 -11.88 -4.26 18.99
N ILE A 311 -12.52 -3.20 18.52
CA ILE A 311 -12.38 -1.86 19.09
C ILE A 311 -13.32 -1.77 20.29
N LYS A 312 -12.82 -1.24 21.40
CA LYS A 312 -13.58 -1.02 22.65
C LYS A 312 -13.59 0.48 22.97
N SER A 313 -14.30 0.85 24.03
CA SER A 313 -14.23 2.22 24.54
C SER A 313 -12.79 2.66 24.82
N GLY A 314 -12.43 3.87 24.39
CA GLY A 314 -11.10 4.45 24.58
C GLY A 314 -10.68 5.35 23.41
N LEU A 315 -9.39 5.71 23.40
CA LEU A 315 -8.81 6.57 22.36
C LEU A 315 -8.98 5.97 20.96
N VAL A 316 -9.34 6.80 20.01
CA VAL A 316 -9.59 6.40 18.63
C VAL A 316 -9.12 7.48 17.65
N ARG A 317 -8.61 7.03 16.51
CA ARG A 317 -8.42 7.84 15.31
C ARG A 317 -9.52 7.51 14.33
N ILE A 318 -10.15 8.55 13.80
CA ILE A 318 -11.23 8.43 12.83
C ILE A 318 -10.78 9.12 11.55
N GLU A 319 -10.52 8.33 10.53
CA GLU A 319 -10.07 8.79 9.22
C GLU A 319 -11.24 8.85 8.24
N SER A 320 -11.25 9.85 7.36
CA SER A 320 -12.20 9.90 6.25
C SER A 320 -11.89 8.81 5.22
N TYR A 321 -12.85 7.95 4.88
CA TYR A 321 -12.63 6.90 3.87
C TYR A 321 -12.33 7.48 2.48
N HIS A 322 -13.10 8.49 2.06
CA HIS A 322 -12.90 9.14 0.77
C HIS A 322 -11.56 9.91 0.67
N SER A 323 -11.06 10.41 1.79
CA SER A 323 -9.88 11.28 1.85
C SER A 323 -8.88 10.71 2.84
N LEU A 324 -8.12 9.70 2.40
CA LEU A 324 -7.08 9.06 3.21
C LEU A 324 -6.11 10.13 3.78
N ASN A 325 -5.61 9.86 4.97
CA ASN A 325 -4.79 10.75 5.80
C ASN A 325 -5.50 11.99 6.35
N TYR A 326 -6.82 12.14 6.19
CA TYR A 326 -7.60 13.21 6.84
C TYR A 326 -8.38 12.68 8.03
N PHE A 327 -7.93 13.07 9.23
CA PHE A 327 -8.43 12.56 10.50
C PHE A 327 -9.31 13.57 11.22
N TRP A 328 -10.29 13.11 11.99
CA TRP A 328 -11.13 13.97 12.79
C TRP A 328 -10.30 14.77 13.80
N ASN A 329 -10.48 16.08 13.75
CA ASN A 329 -9.89 17.05 14.66
C ASN A 329 -10.89 18.20 14.85
N TRP A 330 -10.62 19.08 15.80
CA TRP A 330 -11.50 20.22 16.09
C TRP A 330 -10.71 21.53 16.06
N TRP A 331 -11.42 22.62 15.77
CA TRP A 331 -10.78 23.91 15.52
C TRP A 331 -10.94 24.87 16.69
N LEU A 332 -9.84 25.54 17.07
CA LEU A 332 -9.85 26.64 18.03
C LEU A 332 -8.95 27.77 17.53
N GLY A 333 -9.52 28.67 16.73
CA GLY A 333 -8.77 29.74 16.06
C GLY A 333 -9.47 31.10 16.03
N GLY A 334 -10.64 31.22 16.66
CA GLY A 334 -11.38 32.47 16.84
C GLY A 334 -12.43 32.73 15.76
N GLY A 335 -13.69 32.88 16.16
CA GLY A 335 -14.82 33.09 15.24
C GLY A 335 -15.96 32.12 15.54
N SER A 336 -16.93 32.02 14.64
CA SER A 336 -18.14 31.21 14.88
C SER A 336 -17.94 29.68 14.80
N GLY A 337 -16.80 29.22 14.27
CA GLY A 337 -16.48 27.79 14.12
C GLY A 337 -15.79 27.14 15.32
N ASN A 338 -15.59 27.87 16.43
CA ASN A 338 -14.79 27.38 17.56
C ASN A 338 -15.41 26.07 18.06
N TYR A 339 -14.58 25.04 18.22
CA TYR A 339 -14.93 23.68 18.61
C TYR A 339 -15.68 22.85 17.57
N GLY A 340 -15.88 23.37 16.35
CA GLY A 340 -16.37 22.58 15.23
C GLY A 340 -15.36 21.50 14.83
N TYR A 341 -15.85 20.31 14.52
CA TYR A 341 -15.03 19.21 14.00
C TYR A 341 -14.89 19.28 12.49
N TYR A 342 -13.70 18.92 12.02
CA TYR A 342 -13.35 18.82 10.61
C TYR A 342 -12.24 17.78 10.42
N PRO A 343 -12.09 17.17 9.24
CA PRO A 343 -10.94 16.34 8.96
C PRO A 343 -9.67 17.19 8.73
N LYS A 344 -8.55 16.82 9.34
CA LYS A 344 -7.27 17.50 9.20
C LYS A 344 -6.20 16.53 8.71
N PHE A 345 -5.43 16.96 7.72
CA PHE A 345 -4.39 16.14 7.09
C PHE A 345 -3.30 15.78 8.11
N ASN A 346 -3.03 14.49 8.25
CA ASN A 346 -2.02 13.88 9.12
C ASN A 346 -2.03 14.39 10.58
N ASP A 347 -3.19 14.80 11.08
CA ASP A 347 -3.31 15.37 12.42
C ASP A 347 -4.67 15.03 13.02
N ALA A 348 -4.74 13.85 13.64
CA ALA A 348 -5.89 13.41 14.41
C ALA A 348 -5.93 14.13 15.77
N SER A 349 -7.12 14.29 16.34
CA SER A 349 -7.18 14.67 17.76
C SER A 349 -6.50 13.62 18.64
N ASN A 350 -5.62 14.08 19.52
CA ASN A 350 -4.83 13.23 20.42
C ASN A 350 -5.64 12.65 21.58
N GLN A 351 -6.85 13.18 21.84
CA GLN A 351 -7.67 12.83 23.01
C GLN A 351 -9.10 12.43 22.63
N LEU A 352 -9.36 12.22 21.32
CA LEU A 352 -10.66 11.72 20.89
C LEU A 352 -10.85 10.29 21.36
N GLU A 353 -11.90 10.08 22.15
CA GLU A 353 -12.37 8.80 22.61
C GLU A 353 -13.70 8.43 21.94
N ILE A 354 -13.82 7.17 21.53
CA ILE A 354 -15.11 6.54 21.27
C ILE A 354 -15.53 5.79 22.53
N ILE A 355 -16.75 6.00 23.00
CA ILE A 355 -17.30 5.30 24.16
C ILE A 355 -18.48 4.47 23.69
N ASN A 356 -18.31 3.15 23.73
CA ASN A 356 -19.42 2.22 23.58
C ASN A 356 -20.29 2.31 24.84
N LEU A 357 -21.59 2.58 24.70
CA LEU A 357 -22.53 2.55 25.81
C LEU A 357 -22.91 1.10 26.20
N SER A 358 -22.40 0.11 25.45
CA SER A 358 -22.29 -1.30 25.83
C SER A 358 -20.90 -1.64 26.41
N THR A 359 -20.73 -2.81 27.03
CA THR A 359 -19.46 -3.28 27.62
C THR A 359 -18.58 -4.11 26.68
N GLU A 360 -19.04 -4.38 25.45
CA GLU A 360 -18.39 -5.29 24.50
C GLU A 360 -17.63 -4.55 23.39
N CYS A 361 -17.03 -5.31 22.47
CA CYS A 361 -16.49 -4.77 21.23
C CYS A 361 -17.59 -3.98 20.50
N LEU A 362 -17.19 -2.97 19.73
CA LEU A 362 -18.10 -2.25 18.86
C LEU A 362 -18.74 -3.22 17.86
N GLU A 363 -20.07 -3.23 17.84
CA GLU A 363 -20.91 -3.98 16.89
C GLU A 363 -21.88 -3.04 16.14
N ASP A 364 -22.41 -3.51 15.02
CA ASP A 364 -23.42 -2.78 14.25
C ASP A 364 -24.63 -2.43 15.14
N GLY A 365 -25.13 -1.19 15.01
CA GLY A 365 -26.25 -0.66 15.76
C GLY A 365 -25.94 -0.28 17.21
N ASN A 366 -24.69 -0.45 17.68
CA ASN A 366 -24.30 0.00 19.01
C ASN A 366 -24.50 1.51 19.17
N LYS A 367 -25.00 1.91 20.34
CA LYS A 367 -25.05 3.32 20.74
C LYS A 367 -23.67 3.71 21.27
N ILE A 368 -23.10 4.72 20.64
CA ILE A 368 -21.80 5.28 21.01
C ILE A 368 -21.93 6.77 21.28
N VAL A 369 -20.97 7.30 22.03
CA VAL A 369 -20.72 8.74 22.14
C VAL A 369 -19.24 9.01 21.85
N PHE A 370 -18.93 10.21 21.41
CA PHE A 370 -17.55 10.67 21.30
C PHE A 370 -17.26 11.70 22.38
N LYS A 371 -16.05 11.64 22.92
CA LYS A 371 -15.56 12.55 23.96
C LYS A 371 -14.17 13.01 23.58
N ASP A 372 -13.85 14.28 23.81
CA ASP A 372 -12.51 14.82 23.51
C ASP A 372 -12.15 15.91 24.54
N TYR A 373 -10.88 16.31 24.56
CA TYR A 373 -10.33 17.26 25.51
C TYR A 373 -10.27 18.69 24.95
N ASP A 374 -11.00 19.61 25.57
CA ASP A 374 -10.87 21.03 25.28
C ASP A 374 -9.63 21.60 25.98
N THR A 375 -8.64 22.01 25.18
CA THR A 375 -7.39 22.59 25.67
C THR A 375 -7.54 23.99 26.28
N TYR A 376 -8.62 24.72 26.00
CA TYR A 376 -8.89 26.04 26.56
C TYR A 376 -9.48 25.95 27.96
N SER A 377 -10.62 25.26 28.12
CA SER A 377 -11.23 25.07 29.44
C SER A 377 -10.55 23.99 30.29
N LYS A 378 -9.68 23.16 29.68
CA LYS A 378 -8.94 22.07 30.30
C LYS A 378 -9.82 20.95 30.84
N ASP A 379 -10.96 20.71 30.20
CA ASP A 379 -11.92 19.67 30.56
C ASP A 379 -12.37 18.88 29.33
N HIS A 380 -13.03 17.75 29.55
CA HIS A 380 -13.56 16.93 28.47
C HIS A 380 -15.02 17.23 28.18
N TYR A 381 -15.36 17.21 26.90
CA TYR A 381 -16.73 17.39 26.44
C TYR A 381 -17.10 16.29 25.45
N TYR A 382 -18.40 16.06 25.32
CA TYR A 382 -18.99 15.20 24.31
C TYR A 382 -19.21 15.96 23.02
N LEU A 383 -19.04 15.25 21.90
CA LEU A 383 -19.39 15.76 20.59
C LEU A 383 -20.91 15.81 20.45
N THR A 384 -21.43 16.93 19.99
CA THR A 384 -22.86 17.19 19.82
C THR A 384 -23.18 17.54 18.37
N VAL A 385 -24.33 17.08 17.88
CA VAL A 385 -24.93 17.61 16.65
C VAL A 385 -25.64 18.93 16.96
N TRP A 386 -25.04 20.02 16.50
CA TRP A 386 -25.50 21.39 16.77
C TRP A 386 -26.89 21.64 16.19
N ASP A 387 -27.69 22.47 16.86
CA ASP A 387 -29.13 22.61 16.57
C ASP A 387 -29.64 24.04 16.37
N LYS A 388 -28.72 24.98 16.21
CA LYS A 388 -29.05 26.42 16.14
C LYS A 388 -28.33 27.12 15.00
N GLY A 389 -29.06 28.03 14.36
CA GLY A 389 -28.53 29.00 13.41
C GLY A 389 -27.83 28.37 12.21
N ASN A 390 -26.88 29.10 11.64
CA ASN A 390 -26.15 28.68 10.42
C ASN A 390 -25.25 27.45 10.63
N TRP A 391 -25.01 27.06 11.88
CA TRP A 391 -24.21 25.90 12.25
C TRP A 391 -25.07 24.67 12.55
N ASN A 392 -26.39 24.73 12.30
CA ASN A 392 -27.26 23.57 12.44
C ASN A 392 -26.65 22.33 11.74
N GLU A 393 -26.76 21.18 12.40
CA GLU A 393 -26.26 19.86 11.97
C GLU A 393 -24.73 19.70 11.97
N HIS A 394 -23.95 20.73 12.29
CA HIS A 394 -22.49 20.58 12.41
C HIS A 394 -22.11 19.84 13.70
N LEU A 395 -20.97 19.14 13.67
CA LEU A 395 -20.45 18.40 14.83
C LEU A 395 -19.53 19.29 15.68
N TYR A 396 -19.78 19.39 16.98
CA TYR A 396 -19.07 20.31 17.89
C TYR A 396 -18.62 19.64 19.19
N LEU A 397 -17.43 19.97 19.69
CA LEU A 397 -16.99 19.67 21.07
C LEU A 397 -17.63 20.68 22.03
N TRP A 398 -18.71 20.34 22.75
CA TRP A 398 -19.42 21.38 23.53
C TRP A 398 -20.19 20.92 24.77
N LYS A 399 -20.57 19.64 24.89
CA LYS A 399 -21.50 19.20 25.94
C LYS A 399 -20.82 18.50 27.10
N ASP A 400 -21.21 18.82 28.32
CA ASP A 400 -20.73 18.19 29.56
C ASP A 400 -21.55 16.93 29.94
N SER A 401 -22.62 16.65 29.21
CA SER A 401 -23.60 15.61 29.50
C SER A 401 -24.11 14.96 28.20
N ILE A 402 -24.61 13.73 28.31
CA ILE A 402 -25.09 12.94 27.17
C ILE A 402 -26.61 13.09 27.04
N SER A 403 -27.06 13.51 25.86
CA SER A 403 -28.46 13.49 25.42
C SER A 403 -28.58 12.81 24.05
N GLN A 404 -29.76 12.84 23.42
CA GLN A 404 -29.95 12.28 22.07
C GLN A 404 -29.01 12.90 21.02
N ARG A 405 -28.51 14.12 21.22
CA ARG A 405 -27.62 14.82 20.27
C ARG A 405 -26.16 14.37 20.34
N GLU A 406 -25.77 13.72 21.42
CA GLU A 406 -24.41 13.21 21.65
C GLU A 406 -24.33 11.70 21.34
N ILE A 407 -25.48 11.04 21.15
CA ILE A 407 -25.58 9.62 20.84
C ILE A 407 -25.59 9.39 19.32
N PHE A 408 -24.75 8.45 18.88
CA PHE A 408 -24.70 7.98 17.51
C PHE A 408 -24.88 6.45 17.46
N TYR A 409 -25.55 5.96 16.44
CA TYR A 409 -25.59 4.54 16.11
C TYR A 409 -24.45 4.24 15.14
N LEU A 410 -23.54 3.35 15.55
CA LEU A 410 -22.50 2.83 14.67
C LEU A 410 -23.11 1.93 13.60
N ARG A 411 -22.76 2.15 12.33
CA ARG A 411 -23.08 1.25 11.22
C ARG A 411 -21.81 0.64 10.67
N LEU A 412 -21.69 -0.68 10.73
CA LEU A 412 -20.55 -1.40 10.17
C LEU A 412 -20.75 -1.63 8.67
N ASN A 413 -19.66 -1.58 7.89
CA ASN A 413 -19.72 -1.90 6.48
C ASN A 413 -19.90 -3.40 6.26
N SER A 414 -21.11 -3.79 5.85
CA SER A 414 -21.52 -5.16 5.55
C SER A 414 -21.09 -5.66 4.17
N THR A 415 -20.51 -4.79 3.32
CA THR A 415 -20.01 -5.17 2.00
C THR A 415 -18.90 -6.24 2.16
N PRO A 416 -19.01 -7.40 1.51
CA PRO A 416 -17.96 -8.40 1.58
C PRO A 416 -16.67 -7.89 0.95
N ALA A 417 -15.52 -8.36 1.47
CA ALA A 417 -14.23 -8.11 0.83
C ALA A 417 -14.26 -8.55 -0.63
N LYS A 418 -13.57 -7.81 -1.51
CA LYS A 418 -13.37 -8.23 -2.91
C LYS A 418 -12.82 -9.65 -2.91
N ASN A 419 -13.47 -10.55 -3.64
CA ASN A 419 -13.15 -11.97 -3.68
C ASN A 419 -12.86 -12.37 -5.12
N TRP A 420 -11.71 -12.97 -5.36
CA TRP A 420 -11.22 -13.41 -6.66
C TRP A 420 -10.96 -14.92 -6.69
N ASN A 421 -11.52 -15.67 -5.74
CA ASN A 421 -11.40 -17.13 -5.70
C ASN A 421 -11.84 -17.77 -7.02
N THR A 422 -12.91 -17.28 -7.64
CA THR A 422 -13.40 -17.79 -8.93
C THR A 422 -12.52 -17.40 -10.12
N ASP A 423 -11.68 -16.38 -9.96
CA ASP A 423 -10.78 -15.89 -11.00
C ASP A 423 -9.45 -16.65 -10.98
N LEU A 424 -9.12 -17.32 -9.88
CA LEU A 424 -7.91 -18.15 -9.77
C LEU A 424 -8.04 -19.45 -10.56
N ILE A 425 -6.91 -19.92 -11.09
CA ILE A 425 -6.80 -21.25 -11.69
C ILE A 425 -6.19 -22.20 -10.66
N TYR A 426 -6.92 -23.27 -10.36
CA TYR A 426 -6.52 -24.37 -9.46
C TYR A 426 -6.11 -25.58 -10.29
N ARG A 427 -5.48 -26.56 -9.62
CA ARG A 427 -5.11 -27.83 -10.23
C ARG A 427 -6.26 -28.83 -10.26
#